data_AF-A0A954H7I3-F1
#
_entry.id   AF-A0A954H7I3-F1
#
_cell.length_a   1.000
_cell.length_b   1.000
_cell.length_c   1.000
_cell.angle_alpha   90.00
_cell.angle_beta   90.00
_cell.angle_gamma   90.00
#
_symmetry.space_group_name_H-M   'P 1'
#
loop_
_entity.id
_entity.type
_entity.pdbx_description
1 polymer ?
#
loop_
_entity_poly.entity_id
_entity_poly.type
_entity_poly.pdbx_seq_one_letter_code
_entity_poly.pdbx_strand_id
1 'polypeptide(L)'
;MDKYEEHLAICKQMFDRGVLNEEMLTWLRSQGAGKIESIKIIRELYEIRLGEAKYMVHTSEAWEDRRAADDQFHEELIDVFEQICRDEREAEG
;
A
#
# COMPACT_ATOMS: atom_id res chain seq x y z
N MET A 1 -18.82 7.51 -15.60
CA MET A 1 -17.54 6.80 -15.75
C MET A 1 -17.26 6.19 -14.38
N ASP A 2 -16.70 4.99 -14.29
CA ASP A 2 -16.38 4.43 -12.97
C ASP A 2 -15.28 5.30 -12.32
N LYS A 3 -15.34 5.52 -11.00
CA LYS A 3 -14.39 6.38 -10.29
C LYS A 3 -12.94 5.88 -10.46
N TYR A 4 -12.77 4.56 -10.55
CA TYR A 4 -11.50 3.93 -10.89
C TYR A 4 -10.99 4.34 -12.28
N GLU A 5 -11.87 4.33 -13.30
CA GLU A 5 -11.51 4.70 -14.67
C GLU A 5 -11.11 6.17 -14.76
N GLU A 6 -11.80 7.05 -14.03
CA GLU A 6 -11.47 8.48 -13.94
C GLU A 6 -10.08 8.69 -13.31
N HIS A 7 -9.81 8.05 -12.17
CA HIS A 7 -8.50 8.10 -11.52
C HIS A 7 -7.39 7.57 -12.42
N LEU A 8 -7.61 6.42 -13.06
CA LEU A 8 -6.65 5.82 -13.97
C LEU A 8 -6.36 6.72 -15.18
N ALA A 9 -7.39 7.32 -15.78
CA ALA A 9 -7.22 8.22 -16.92
C ALA A 9 -6.38 9.46 -16.54
N ILE A 10 -6.62 10.05 -15.36
CA ILE A 10 -5.85 11.21 -14.89
C ILE A 10 -4.41 10.81 -14.57
N CYS A 11 -4.20 9.69 -13.86
CA CYS A 11 -2.85 9.23 -13.56
C CYS A 11 -2.07 8.83 -14.83
N LYS A 12 -2.72 8.30 -15.88
CA LYS A 12 -2.09 8.09 -17.20
C LYS A 12 -1.57 9.41 -17.77
N GLN A 13 -2.39 10.47 -17.75
CA GLN A 13 -1.96 11.79 -18.22
C GLN A 13 -0.81 12.38 -17.40
N MET A 14 -0.81 12.17 -16.08
CA MET A 14 0.29 12.60 -15.20
C MET A 14 1.58 11.82 -15.53
N PHE A 15 1.47 10.51 -15.69
CA PHE A 15 2.58 9.62 -16.03
C PHE A 15 3.21 9.98 -17.38
N ASP A 16 2.39 10.22 -18.42
CA ASP A 16 2.86 10.62 -19.75
C ASP A 16 3.59 11.97 -19.74
N ARG A 17 3.30 12.83 -18.76
CA ARG A 17 3.98 14.11 -18.53
C ARG A 17 5.24 13.99 -17.68
N GLY A 18 5.60 12.77 -17.24
CA GLY A 18 6.75 12.51 -16.38
C GLY A 18 6.55 12.92 -14.92
N VAL A 19 5.29 13.05 -14.46
CA VAL A 19 4.99 13.30 -13.05
C VAL A 19 5.45 12.11 -12.21
N LEU A 20 6.07 12.40 -11.06
CA LEU A 20 6.61 11.38 -10.17
C LEU A 20 5.48 10.56 -9.52
N ASN A 21 5.80 9.30 -9.17
CA ASN A 21 4.86 8.40 -8.51
C ASN A 21 4.29 9.00 -7.21
N GLU A 22 5.12 9.70 -6.43
CA GLU A 22 4.70 10.27 -5.14
C GLU A 22 3.62 11.35 -5.30
N GLU A 23 3.76 12.19 -6.33
CA GLU A 23 2.77 13.21 -6.66
C GLU A 23 1.45 12.57 -7.13
N MET A 24 1.52 11.49 -7.91
CA MET A 24 0.33 10.73 -8.32
C MET A 24 -0.36 10.06 -7.13
N LEU A 25 0.40 9.49 -6.19
CA LEU A 25 -0.15 8.82 -5.01
C LEU A 25 -0.79 9.82 -4.04
N THR A 26 -0.15 10.98 -3.85
CA THR A 26 -0.72 12.10 -3.09
C THR A 26 -2.03 12.57 -3.72
N TRP A 27 -2.04 12.73 -5.05
CA TRP A 27 -3.25 13.11 -5.76
C TRP A 27 -4.37 12.07 -5.60
N LEU A 28 -4.09 10.78 -5.86
CA LEU A 28 -5.06 9.69 -5.70
C LEU A 28 -5.68 9.69 -4.31
N ARG A 29 -4.85 9.83 -3.28
CA ARG A 29 -5.31 9.89 -1.89
C ARG A 29 -6.21 11.10 -1.64
N SER A 30 -5.84 12.28 -2.16
CA SER A 30 -6.66 13.49 -2.05
C SER A 30 -8.05 13.35 -2.70
N GLN A 31 -8.17 12.48 -3.71
CA GLN A 31 -9.45 12.15 -4.36
C GLN A 31 -10.26 11.06 -3.62
N GLY A 32 -9.71 10.58 -2.51
CA GLY A 32 -10.31 9.53 -1.68
C GLY A 32 -10.09 8.12 -2.23
N ALA A 33 -9.11 7.91 -3.11
CA ALA A 33 -8.72 6.57 -3.52
C ALA A 33 -8.10 5.80 -2.35
N GLY A 34 -8.45 4.53 -2.21
CA GLY A 34 -7.88 3.65 -1.20
C GLY A 34 -6.53 3.06 -1.60
N LYS A 35 -5.77 2.53 -0.63
CA LYS A 35 -4.43 1.92 -0.85
C LYS A 35 -4.47 0.83 -1.93
N ILE A 36 -5.51 -0.01 -1.94
CA ILE A 36 -5.70 -1.09 -2.93
C ILE A 36 -5.90 -0.51 -4.34
N GLU A 37 -6.70 0.56 -4.46
CA GLU A 37 -6.93 1.23 -5.74
C GLU A 37 -5.64 1.86 -6.27
N SER A 38 -4.89 2.56 -5.42
CA SER A 38 -3.57 3.09 -5.76
C SER A 38 -2.61 2.01 -6.24
N ILE A 39 -2.58 0.84 -5.59
CA ILE A 39 -1.75 -0.30 -6.02
C ILE A 39 -2.15 -0.78 -7.42
N LYS A 40 -3.45 -0.88 -7.71
CA LYS A 40 -3.93 -1.31 -9.04
C LYS A 40 -3.50 -0.32 -10.12
N ILE A 41 -3.66 0.99 -9.86
CA ILE A 41 -3.30 2.04 -10.81
C ILE A 41 -1.79 2.06 -11.05
N ILE A 42 -0.96 2.06 -10.00
CA ILE A 42 0.51 2.03 -10.14
C ILE A 42 0.97 0.78 -10.90
N ARG A 43 0.39 -0.39 -10.59
CA ARG A 43 0.70 -1.62 -11.30
C ARG A 43 0.40 -1.50 -12.80
N GLU A 44 -0.73 -0.91 -13.15
CA GLU A 44 -1.14 -0.75 -14.55
C GLU A 44 -0.27 0.28 -15.30
N LEU A 45 0.12 1.37 -14.64
CA LEU A 45 0.94 2.42 -15.26
C LEU A 45 2.39 1.99 -15.51
N TYR A 46 3.00 1.29 -14.56
CA TYR A 46 4.39 0.88 -14.63
C TYR A 46 4.58 -0.53 -15.21
N GLU A 47 3.49 -1.26 -15.49
CA GLU A 47 3.49 -2.64 -15.97
C GLU A 47 4.33 -3.61 -15.10
N ILE A 48 4.32 -3.38 -13.79
CA ILE A 48 5.11 -4.12 -12.80
C ILE A 48 4.30 -5.25 -12.13
N ARG A 49 4.98 -6.09 -11.36
CA ARG A 49 4.34 -7.14 -10.55
C ARG A 49 3.57 -6.54 -9.39
N LEU A 50 2.56 -7.26 -8.90
CA LEU A 50 1.75 -6.84 -7.76
C LEU A 50 2.60 -6.55 -6.51
N GLY A 51 3.64 -7.34 -6.26
CA GLY A 51 4.54 -7.13 -5.12
C GLY A 51 5.30 -5.80 -5.21
N GLU A 52 5.78 -5.45 -6.41
CA GLU A 52 6.51 -4.20 -6.66
C GLU A 52 5.58 -3.00 -6.50
N ALA A 53 4.36 -3.07 -7.06
CA ALA A 53 3.35 -2.02 -6.89
C ALA A 53 2.93 -1.85 -5.42
N LYS A 54 2.74 -2.96 -4.69
CA LYS A 54 2.48 -2.94 -3.24
C LYS A 54 3.61 -2.24 -2.49
N TYR A 55 4.85 -2.60 -2.79
CA TYR A 55 6.02 -2.00 -2.16
C TYR A 55 6.05 -0.49 -2.40
N MET A 56 5.96 -0.04 -3.66
CA MET A 56 5.97 1.39 -4.01
C MET A 56 4.89 2.19 -3.29
N VAL A 57 3.66 1.67 -3.20
CA VAL A 57 2.56 2.36 -2.51
C VAL A 57 2.73 2.31 -1.00
N HIS A 58 3.22 1.20 -0.45
CA HIS A 58 3.42 1.05 0.99
C HIS A 58 4.57 1.95 1.50
N THR A 59 5.64 2.14 0.72
CA THR A 59 6.78 3.00 1.09
C THR A 59 6.58 4.48 0.76
N SER A 60 5.50 4.85 0.08
CA SER A 60 5.16 6.23 -0.27
C SER A 60 4.83 7.09 0.96
N GLU A 61 5.25 8.35 0.95
CA GLU A 61 4.93 9.33 1.99
C GLU A 61 3.41 9.57 2.06
N ALA A 62 2.71 9.55 0.92
CA ALA A 62 1.25 9.65 0.85
C ALA A 62 0.52 8.57 1.65
N TRP A 63 1.18 7.46 2.00
CA TRP A 63 0.63 6.37 2.80
C TRP A 63 1.40 6.12 4.10
N GLU A 64 2.27 7.04 4.51
CA GLU A 64 3.09 6.89 5.73
C GLU A 64 2.25 6.73 7.00
N ASP A 65 1.18 7.52 7.13
CA ASP A 65 0.26 7.46 8.28
C ASP A 65 -0.33 6.05 8.46
N ARG A 66 -0.68 5.42 7.34
CA ARG A 66 -1.24 4.08 7.30
C ARG A 66 -0.16 3.01 7.38
N ARG A 67 1.04 3.26 6.84
CA ARG A 67 2.20 2.38 7.00
C ARG A 67 2.54 2.21 8.47
N ALA A 68 2.64 3.31 9.23
CA ALA A 68 2.94 3.23 10.66
C ALA A 68 1.92 2.39 11.43
N ALA A 69 0.62 2.55 11.13
CA ALA A 69 -0.43 1.75 11.74
C ALA A 69 -0.41 0.28 11.27
N ASP A 70 -0.16 0.03 9.98
CA ASP A 70 -0.05 -1.32 9.42
C ASP A 70 1.15 -2.06 10.05
N ASP A 71 2.31 -1.40 10.17
CA ASP A 71 3.55 -1.96 10.71
C ASP A 71 3.42 -2.25 12.20
N GLN A 72 2.86 -1.32 12.98
CA GLN A 72 2.57 -1.54 14.40
C GLN A 72 1.64 -2.75 14.60
N PHE A 73 0.58 -2.85 13.80
CA PHE A 73 -0.34 -3.99 13.87
C PHE A 73 0.36 -5.31 13.55
N HIS A 74 1.29 -5.31 12.59
CA HIS A 74 2.09 -6.48 12.27
C HIS A 74 3.03 -6.88 13.40
N GLU A 75 3.71 -5.93 14.03
CA GLU A 75 4.57 -6.18 15.20
C GLU A 75 3.76 -6.77 16.36
N GLU A 76 2.61 -6.19 16.69
CA GLU A 76 1.72 -6.69 17.76
C GLU A 76 1.26 -8.13 17.50
N LEU A 77 0.93 -8.47 16.24
CA LEU A 77 0.55 -9.83 15.87
C LEU A 77 1.71 -10.83 16.00
N ILE A 78 2.93 -10.42 15.64
CA ILE A 78 4.13 -11.26 15.77
C ILE A 78 4.40 -11.54 17.24
N ASP A 79 4.38 -10.51 18.09
CA ASP A 79 4.62 -10.65 19.52
C ASP A 79 3.60 -11.60 20.18
N VAL A 80 2.32 -11.47 19.84
CA VAL A 80 1.27 -12.37 20.33
C VAL A 80 1.50 -13.80 19.87
N PHE A 81 1.88 -14.00 18.60
CA PHE A 81 2.15 -15.32 18.06
C PHE A 81 3.36 -15.97 18.74
N GLU A 82 4.44 -15.21 18.95
CA GLU A 82 5.63 -15.67 19.65
C GLU A 82 5.35 -16.03 21.12
N GLN A 83 4.48 -15.27 21.80
CA GLN A 83 4.04 -15.58 23.16
C GLN A 83 3.26 -16.90 23.20
N ILE A 84 2.29 -17.10 22.29
CA ILE A 84 1.54 -18.35 22.19
C ILE A 84 2.49 -19.55 21.99
N CYS A 85 3.43 -19.44 21.05
CA CYS A 85 4.40 -20.50 20.80
C CYS A 85 5.34 -20.78 21.99
N ARG A 86 5.58 -19.78 22.85
CA ARG A 86 6.37 -19.95 24.07
C ARG A 86 5.57 -20.66 25.15
N ASP A 87 4.35 -20.22 25.39
CA ASP A 87 3.45 -20.79 26.41
C ASP A 87 3.15 -22.27 26.11
N GLU A 88 2.97 -22.64 24.83
CA GLU A 88 2.79 -24.04 24.41
C GLU A 88 4.02 -24.91 24.71
N ARG A 89 5.25 -24.38 24.53
CA ARG A 89 6.49 -25.13 24.84
C ARG A 89 6.71 -25.30 26.33
N GLU A 90 6.31 -24.33 27.15
CA GLU A 90 6.41 -24.40 28.61
C GLU A 90 5.36 -25.34 29.21
N ALA A 91 4.20 -25.51 28.57
CA ALA A 91 3.16 -26.44 29.01
C ALA A 91 3.45 -27.92 28.70
N GLU A 92 4.37 -28.20 27.76
CA GLU A 92 4.77 -29.56 27.37
C GLU A 92 6.02 -30.10 28.10
N GLY A 93 6.72 -29.27 28.89
CA GLY A 93 7.92 -29.62 29.66
C GLY A 93 7.64 -29.92 31.13
#